data_AF-A0A167BJ54-F1
#
_entry.id   AF-A0A167BJ54-F1
#
_cell.length_a   1.000
_cell.length_b   1.000
_cell.length_c   1.000
_cell.angle_alpha   90.00
_cell.angle_beta   90.00
_cell.angle_gamma   90.00
#
_symmetry.space_group_name_H-M   'P 1'
#
loop_
_entity.id
_entity.type
_entity.pdbx_description
1 polymer ?
#
loop_
_entity_poly.entity_id
_entity_poly.type
_entity_poly.pdbx_seq_one_letter_code
_entity_poly.pdbx_strand_id
1 'polypeptide(L)'
;MPHSLILGGIRSGKSSLAENLVSEQHDPVVYVATATAGDGEMSDRIRRHRMRRPASWGLVEEPLHLGALLNRQATLSPVPCVLVDCMSLWVSNLLHAGDAAFVRERDSFLGALGQYPGNVVVVSNEVGLGTIAMDPLTR
;
A
#
# COMPACT_ATOMS: atom_id res chain seq x y z
N MET A 1 -10.03 5.26 14.21
CA MET A 1 -8.78 4.66 14.75
C MET A 1 -7.60 5.32 14.04
N PRO A 2 -6.39 5.43 14.62
CA PRO A 2 -5.30 6.14 13.98
C PRO A 2 -4.76 5.35 12.78
N HIS A 3 -4.72 5.96 11.59
CA HIS A 3 -3.97 5.43 10.46
C HIS A 3 -2.47 5.57 10.72
N SER A 4 -1.66 4.64 10.20
CA SER A 4 -0.21 4.63 10.39
C SER A 4 0.54 4.70 9.06
N LEU A 5 1.61 5.49 9.01
CA LEU A 5 2.55 5.53 7.90
C LEU A 5 3.92 5.02 8.38
N ILE A 6 4.43 3.96 7.74
CA ILE A 6 5.74 3.39 8.01
C ILE A 6 6.65 3.73 6.82
N LEU A 7 7.67 4.54 7.10
CA LEU A 7 8.59 5.09 6.12
C LEU A 7 10.02 4.59 6.37
N GLY A 8 10.79 4.37 5.31
CA GLY A 8 12.21 4.03 5.42
C GLY A 8 12.84 3.59 4.11
N GLY A 9 14.15 3.34 4.13
CA GLY A 9 14.90 2.94 2.94
C GLY A 9 14.53 1.57 2.36
N ILE A 10 15.15 1.22 1.23
CA ILE A 10 15.03 -0.10 0.61
C ILE A 10 15.65 -1.16 1.54
N ARG A 11 14.98 -2.32 1.71
CA ARG A 11 15.41 -3.44 2.56
C ARG A 11 15.63 -3.10 4.05
N SER A 12 15.04 -2.02 4.57
CA SER A 12 15.16 -1.61 5.98
C SER A 12 14.25 -2.36 6.98
N GLY A 13 13.48 -3.36 6.53
CA GLY A 13 12.58 -4.14 7.40
C GLY A 13 11.17 -3.57 7.59
N LYS A 14 10.81 -2.48 6.89
CA LYS A 14 9.49 -1.80 6.98
C LYS A 14 8.29 -2.73 6.88
N SER A 15 8.29 -3.59 5.86
CA SER A 15 7.18 -4.51 5.60
C SER A 15 7.00 -5.49 6.76
N SER A 16 8.10 -6.01 7.31
CA SER A 16 8.06 -6.90 8.47
C SER A 16 7.58 -6.19 9.74
N LEU A 17 7.99 -4.93 9.95
CA LEU A 17 7.45 -4.12 11.04
C LEU A 17 5.94 -3.90 10.89
N ALA A 18 5.48 -3.58 9.68
CA ALA A 18 4.06 -3.37 9.38
C ALA A 18 3.24 -4.65 9.55
N GLU A 19 3.76 -5.79 9.08
CA GLU A 19 3.15 -7.11 9.24
C GLU A 19 3.00 -7.49 10.72
N ASN A 20 4.04 -7.26 11.54
CA ASN A 20 3.98 -7.49 12.98
C ASN A 20 2.93 -6.59 13.65
N LEU A 21 2.92 -5.30 13.32
CA LEU A 21 1.99 -4.32 13.89
C LEU A 21 0.52 -4.72 13.67
N VAL A 22 0.18 -5.19 12.47
CA VAL A 22 -1.21 -5.60 12.17
C VAL A 22 -1.51 -7.03 12.62
N SER A 23 -0.50 -7.89 12.80
CA SER A 23 -0.68 -9.25 13.35
C SER A 23 -1.05 -9.25 14.82
N GLU A 24 -0.66 -8.22 15.57
CA GLU A 24 -1.05 -8.02 16.97
C GLU A 24 -2.50 -7.55 17.13
N GLN A 25 -3.18 -7.20 16.03
CA GLN A 25 -4.59 -6.78 16.05
C GLN A 25 -5.52 -7.99 15.95
N HIS A 26 -6.68 -7.91 16.62
CA HIS A 26 -7.69 -8.98 16.61
C HIS A 26 -8.63 -8.90 15.40
N ASP A 27 -8.59 -7.80 14.63
CA ASP A 27 -9.43 -7.59 13.46
C ASP A 27 -8.90 -8.37 12.25
N PRO A 28 -9.75 -8.77 11.29
CA PRO A 28 -9.27 -9.34 10.04
C PRO A 28 -8.33 -8.37 9.33
N VAL A 29 -7.32 -8.89 8.65
CA VAL A 29 -6.35 -8.07 7.91
C VAL A 29 -6.50 -8.32 6.41
N VAL A 30 -6.50 -7.24 5.63
CA VAL A 30 -6.41 -7.27 4.17
C VAL A 30 -5.08 -6.68 3.75
N TYR A 31 -4.22 -7.50 3.18
CA TYR A 31 -2.97 -7.06 2.56
C TYR A 31 -3.25 -6.56 1.15
N VAL A 32 -2.78 -5.36 0.84
CA VAL A 32 -2.95 -4.71 -0.47
C VAL A 32 -1.58 -4.55 -1.12
N ALA A 33 -1.35 -5.34 -2.15
CA ALA A 33 -0.18 -5.22 -3.00
C ALA A 33 -0.48 -4.24 -4.14
N THR A 34 0.29 -3.15 -4.21
CA THR A 34 0.13 -2.11 -5.25
C THR A 34 1.00 -2.38 -6.48
N ALA A 35 1.72 -3.49 -6.48
CA ALA A 35 2.62 -3.86 -7.56
C ALA A 35 1.88 -4.40 -8.78
N THR A 36 2.33 -4.00 -9.97
CA THR A 36 1.96 -4.62 -11.24
C THR A 36 2.96 -5.72 -11.58
N ALA A 37 2.48 -6.85 -12.11
CA ALA A 37 3.32 -7.94 -12.59
C ALA A 37 3.99 -7.57 -13.93
N GLY A 38 4.96 -6.64 -13.89
CA GLY A 38 5.73 -6.20 -15.06
C GLY A 38 7.22 -6.53 -14.98
N ASP A 39 7.79 -6.51 -13.77
CA ASP A 39 9.21 -6.80 -13.51
C ASP A 39 9.36 -8.08 -12.69
N GLY A 40 10.25 -8.98 -13.11
CA GLY A 40 10.50 -10.26 -12.44
C GLY A 40 10.86 -10.13 -10.96
N GLU A 41 11.61 -9.10 -10.59
CA GLU A 41 11.96 -8.79 -9.19
C GLU A 41 10.72 -8.43 -8.35
N MET A 42 9.72 -7.78 -8.97
CA MET A 42 8.49 -7.37 -8.31
C MET A 42 7.53 -8.55 -8.11
N SER A 43 7.48 -9.46 -9.08
CA SER A 43 6.74 -10.73 -8.95
C SER A 43 7.29 -11.60 -7.82
N ASP A 44 8.61 -11.63 -7.63
CA ASP A 44 9.25 -12.28 -6.49
C ASP A 44 8.90 -11.59 -5.16
N ARG A 45 8.69 -10.27 -5.17
CA ARG A 45 8.26 -9.51 -3.99
C ARG A 45 6.83 -9.84 -3.61
N ILE A 46 5.89 -9.81 -4.55
CA ILE A 46 4.49 -10.23 -4.34
C ILE A 46 4.47 -11.68 -3.82
N ARG A 47 5.27 -12.58 -4.41
CA ARG A 47 5.37 -13.98 -3.96
C ARG A 47 5.89 -14.10 -2.52
N ARG A 48 6.91 -13.32 -2.16
CA ARG A 48 7.43 -13.27 -0.77
C ARG A 48 6.37 -12.77 0.20
N HIS A 49 5.62 -11.72 -0.15
CA HIS A 49 4.53 -11.22 0.70
C HIS A 49 3.40 -12.24 0.84
N ARG A 50 3.03 -12.93 -0.26
CA ARG A 50 2.08 -14.06 -0.24
C ARG A 50 2.51 -15.19 0.69
N MET A 51 3.80 -15.51 0.77
CA MET A 51 4.32 -16.59 1.63
C MET A 51 4.52 -16.17 3.10
N ARG A 52 4.77 -14.89 3.38
CA ARG A 52 5.04 -14.38 4.73
C ARG A 52 3.78 -14.08 5.53
N ARG A 53 2.71 -13.66 4.84
CA ARG A 53 1.44 -13.32 5.51
C ARG A 53 0.80 -14.57 6.14
N PRO A 54 0.14 -14.44 7.29
CA PRO A 54 -0.77 -15.46 7.79
C PRO A 54 -1.81 -15.85 6.74
N ALA A 55 -2.13 -17.14 6.64
CA ALA A 55 -3.10 -17.65 5.67
C ALA A 55 -4.52 -17.10 5.89
N SER A 56 -4.82 -16.63 7.11
CA SER A 56 -6.09 -16.01 7.49
C SER A 56 -6.30 -14.62 6.89
N TRP A 57 -5.25 -13.97 6.38
CA TRP A 57 -5.37 -12.62 5.83
C TRP A 57 -6.02 -12.64 4.45
N GLY A 58 -6.74 -11.58 4.11
CA GLY A 58 -7.08 -11.26 2.73
C GLY A 58 -5.83 -10.79 1.96
N LEU A 59 -5.83 -11.00 0.65
CA LEU A 59 -4.84 -10.41 -0.26
C LEU A 59 -5.56 -9.83 -1.47
N VAL A 60 -5.29 -8.57 -1.76
CA VAL A 60 -5.79 -7.87 -2.94
C VAL A 60 -4.61 -7.25 -3.68
N GLU A 61 -4.57 -7.45 -5.00
CA GLU A 61 -3.69 -6.70 -5.88
C GLU A 61 -4.48 -5.51 -6.42
N GLU A 62 -4.09 -4.30 -6.05
CA GLU A 62 -4.78 -3.07 -6.44
C GLU A 62 -3.75 -2.00 -6.80
N PRO A 63 -3.37 -1.89 -8.09
CA PRO A 63 -2.31 -0.98 -8.52
C PRO A 63 -2.76 0.47 -8.65
N LEU A 64 -4.08 0.75 -8.70
CA LEU A 64 -4.61 2.09 -9.00
C LEU A 64 -5.73 2.52 -8.04
N HIS A 65 -6.75 1.70 -7.81
CA HIS A 65 -8.02 2.13 -7.23
C HIS A 65 -8.12 1.92 -5.71
N LEU A 66 -7.13 2.42 -4.96
CA LEU A 66 -7.08 2.26 -3.50
C LEU A 66 -8.29 2.89 -2.78
N GLY A 67 -8.80 4.03 -3.24
CA GLY A 67 -9.99 4.66 -2.65
C GLY A 67 -11.24 3.77 -2.78
N ALA A 68 -11.46 3.20 -3.97
CA ALA A 68 -12.54 2.25 -4.19
C ALA A 68 -12.37 0.95 -3.39
N LEU A 69 -11.12 0.49 -3.21
CA LEU A 69 -10.82 -0.65 -2.33
C LEU A 69 -11.22 -0.34 -0.88
N LEU A 70 -10.78 0.79 -0.32
CA LEU A 70 -11.13 1.16 1.07
C LEU A 70 -12.65 1.24 1.26
N ASN A 71 -13.38 1.85 0.33
CA ASN A 71 -14.84 1.91 0.40
C ASN A 71 -15.49 0.53 0.40
N ARG A 72 -14.99 -0.42 -0.41
CA ARG A 72 -15.47 -1.82 -0.40
C ARG A 72 -15.19 -2.49 0.94
N GLN A 73 -13.98 -2.36 1.47
CA GLN A 73 -13.60 -2.96 2.76
C GLN A 73 -14.41 -2.38 3.93
N ALA A 74 -14.78 -1.09 3.86
CA ALA A 74 -15.58 -0.43 4.89
C ALA A 74 -16.99 -1.01 5.06
N THR A 75 -17.51 -1.72 4.05
CA THR A 75 -18.83 -2.39 4.11
C THR A 75 -18.80 -3.75 4.80
N LEU A 76 -17.62 -4.28 5.12
CA LEU A 76 -17.49 -5.59 5.75
C LEU A 76 -17.75 -5.52 7.26
N SER A 77 -18.18 -6.65 7.82
CA SER A 77 -18.38 -6.82 9.26
C SER A 77 -17.74 -8.13 9.73
N PRO A 78 -16.71 -8.10 10.59
CA PRO A 78 -16.02 -6.90 11.08
C PRO A 78 -15.25 -6.18 9.96
N VAL A 79 -15.04 -4.86 10.13
CA VAL A 79 -14.25 -4.04 9.20
C VAL A 79 -12.79 -4.45 9.33
N PRO A 80 -12.09 -4.78 8.23
CA PRO A 80 -10.71 -5.23 8.33
C PRO A 80 -9.73 -4.07 8.55
N CYS A 81 -8.59 -4.38 9.14
CA CYS A 81 -7.39 -3.57 9.01
C CYS A 81 -6.81 -3.72 7.59
N VAL A 82 -6.46 -2.61 6.95
CA VAL A 82 -5.89 -2.60 5.60
C VAL A 82 -4.41 -2.28 5.67
N LEU A 83 -3.57 -3.18 5.17
CA LEU A 83 -2.12 -2.99 5.05
C LEU A 83 -1.73 -2.77 3.58
N VAL A 84 -1.28 -1.56 3.23
CA VAL A 84 -0.84 -1.19 1.88
C VAL A 84 0.68 -1.27 1.77
N ASP A 85 1.21 -2.11 0.88
CA ASP A 85 2.64 -2.25 0.58
C ASP A 85 2.88 -2.28 -0.95
N CYS A 86 3.49 -1.26 -1.58
CA CYS A 86 3.94 0.01 -1.00
C CYS A 86 3.38 1.23 -1.73
N MET A 87 3.20 2.31 -0.97
CA MET A 87 2.67 3.59 -1.43
C MET A 87 3.50 4.21 -2.55
N SER A 88 4.83 4.10 -2.49
CA SER A 88 5.73 4.60 -3.53
C SER A 88 5.46 3.98 -4.91
N LEU A 89 5.10 2.70 -4.95
CA LEU A 89 4.79 2.02 -6.20
C LEU A 89 3.40 2.39 -6.72
N TRP A 90 2.43 2.57 -5.83
CA TRP A 90 1.12 3.09 -6.20
C TRP A 90 1.23 4.49 -6.82
N VAL A 91 1.99 5.39 -6.20
CA VAL A 91 2.30 6.72 -6.76
C VAL A 91 2.95 6.60 -8.14
N SER A 92 3.93 5.70 -8.31
CA SER A 92 4.55 5.44 -9.61
C SER A 92 3.54 4.95 -10.66
N ASN A 93 2.65 4.02 -10.32
CA ASN A 93 1.60 3.55 -11.23
C ASN A 93 0.65 4.69 -11.65
N LEU A 94 0.29 5.57 -10.71
CA LEU A 94 -0.56 6.72 -11.01
C LEU A 94 0.12 7.72 -11.95
N LEU A 95 1.42 7.98 -11.76
CA LEU A 95 2.19 8.84 -12.66
C LEU A 95 2.22 8.25 -14.08
N HIS A 96 2.38 6.93 -14.22
CA HIS A 96 2.32 6.25 -15.52
C HIS A 96 0.91 6.29 -16.15
N ALA A 97 -0.14 6.28 -15.33
CA ALA A 97 -1.53 6.38 -15.79
C ALA A 97 -1.92 7.81 -16.22
N GLY A 98 -1.09 8.82 -15.92
CA GLY A 98 -1.25 10.20 -16.33
C GLY A 98 -1.94 11.11 -15.30
N ASP A 99 -1.75 12.42 -15.44
CA ASP A 99 -2.13 13.45 -14.46
C ASP A 99 -3.60 13.39 -14.03
N ALA A 100 -4.50 13.19 -14.99
CA ALA A 100 -5.93 13.10 -14.70
C ALA A 100 -6.24 11.89 -13.81
N ALA A 101 -5.58 10.75 -14.03
CA ALA A 101 -5.73 9.58 -13.17
C ALA A 101 -5.10 9.82 -11.80
N PHE A 102 -3.90 10.41 -11.76
CA PHE A 102 -3.23 10.76 -10.52
C PHE A 102 -4.11 11.59 -9.59
N VAL A 103 -4.67 12.70 -10.09
CA VAL A 103 -5.51 13.59 -9.29
C VAL A 103 -6.75 12.87 -8.77
N ARG A 104 -7.46 12.14 -9.65
CA ARG A 104 -8.69 11.43 -9.27
C ARG A 104 -8.44 10.35 -8.21
N GLU A 105 -7.44 9.49 -8.41
CA GLU A 105 -7.20 8.37 -7.50
C GLU A 105 -6.58 8.84 -6.17
N ARG A 106 -5.75 9.90 -6.20
CA ARG A 106 -5.27 10.56 -4.98
C ARG A 106 -6.44 11.09 -4.15
N ASP A 107 -7.32 11.86 -4.76
CA ASP A 107 -8.44 12.50 -4.06
C ASP A 107 -9.44 11.44 -3.57
N SER A 108 -9.68 10.39 -4.37
CA SER A 108 -10.48 9.23 -3.96
C SER A 108 -9.88 8.50 -2.76
N PHE A 109 -8.58 8.24 -2.77
CA PHE A 109 -7.89 7.57 -1.67
C PHE A 109 -7.93 8.40 -0.38
N LEU A 110 -7.62 9.70 -0.45
CA LEU A 110 -7.65 10.58 0.72
C LEU A 110 -9.07 10.72 1.30
N GLY A 111 -10.08 10.84 0.44
CA GLY A 111 -11.47 10.89 0.86
C GLY A 111 -11.93 9.60 1.54
N ALA A 112 -11.59 8.44 0.95
CA ALA A 112 -11.91 7.14 1.53
C ALA A 112 -11.16 6.88 2.84
N LEU A 113 -9.87 7.26 2.91
CA LEU A 113 -9.05 7.13 4.11
C LEU A 113 -9.68 7.90 5.28
N GLY A 114 -10.10 9.14 5.07
CA GLY A 114 -10.75 9.95 6.11
C GLY A 114 -12.08 9.41 6.62
N GLN A 115 -12.74 8.53 5.87
CA GLN A 115 -14.02 7.91 6.23
C GLN A 115 -13.88 6.46 6.68
N TYR A 116 -12.69 5.85 6.54
CA TYR A 116 -12.52 4.43 6.79
C TYR A 116 -12.64 4.11 8.28
N PRO A 117 -13.59 3.24 8.68
CA PRO A 117 -13.84 2.99 10.11
C PRO A 117 -12.78 2.11 10.77
N GLY A 118 -12.05 1.32 9.98
CA GLY A 118 -10.97 0.45 10.44
C GLY A 118 -9.59 1.13 10.48
N ASN A 119 -8.57 0.33 10.72
CA ASN A 119 -7.18 0.79 10.65
C ASN A 119 -6.64 0.70 9.21
N VAL A 120 -5.79 1.66 8.83
CA VAL A 120 -5.03 1.61 7.57
C VAL A 120 -3.56 1.83 7.90
N VAL A 121 -2.73 0.84 7.55
CA VAL A 121 -1.27 0.88 7.70
C VAL A 121 -0.66 0.98 6.31
N VAL A 122 0.10 2.04 6.08
CA VAL A 122 0.73 2.33 4.79
C VAL A 122 2.23 2.16 4.91
N VAL A 123 2.84 1.36 4.04
CA VAL A 123 4.29 1.24 3.90
C VAL A 123 4.75 2.06 2.72
N SER A 124 5.73 2.95 2.91
CA SER A 124 6.34 3.72 1.83
C SER A 124 7.87 3.66 1.88
N ASN A 125 8.50 3.77 0.72
CA ASN A 125 9.94 3.94 0.64
C ASN A 125 10.29 5.42 0.81
N GLU A 126 11.30 5.69 1.63
CA GLU A 126 12.00 6.97 1.63
C GLU A 126 12.98 7.00 0.46
N VAL A 127 12.93 8.06 -0.34
CA VAL A 127 13.73 8.23 -1.57
C VAL A 127 14.46 9.59 -1.61
N GLY A 128 14.13 10.53 -0.72
CA GLY A 128 14.64 11.90 -0.73
C GLY A 128 16.00 12.10 -0.03
N LEU A 129 16.59 11.05 0.53
CA LEU A 129 17.90 11.12 1.21
C LEU A 129 19.08 10.74 0.29
N GLY A 130 18.81 10.50 -0.99
CA GLY A 130 19.81 10.22 -2.02
C GLY A 130 20.32 11.47 -2.74
N THR A 131 21.25 11.28 -3.67
CA THR A 131 21.66 12.33 -4.60
C THR A 131 20.55 12.64 -5.60
N ILE A 132 20.39 13.91 -5.99
CA ILE A 132 19.42 14.35 -6.99
C ILE A 132 19.61 13.57 -8.30
N ALA A 133 18.55 12.93 -8.80
CA ALA A 133 18.60 12.21 -10.06
C ALA A 133 18.67 13.17 -11.26
N MET A 134 19.25 12.69 -12.35
CA MET A 134 19.42 13.46 -13.59
C MET A 134 18.17 13.44 -14.47
N ASP A 135 17.28 12.47 -14.29
CA ASP A 135 16.09 12.27 -15.11
C ASP A 135 14.86 13.00 -14.51
N PRO A 136 14.04 13.72 -15.31
CA PRO A 136 12.91 14.50 -14.82
C PRO A 136 11.84 13.74 -14.05
N LEU A 137 11.65 12.43 -14.31
CA LEU A 137 10.66 11.60 -13.61
C LEU A 137 11.19 11.09 -12.26
N THR A 138 12.50 11.16 -12.02
CA THR A 138 13.17 10.64 -10.82
C THR A 138 13.85 11.73 -9.98
N ARG A 139 13.79 12.98 -10.42
CA ARG A 139 14.38 14.16 -9.78
C ARG A 139 13.58 14.65 -8.57
#